data_AF-A0A6I7WNE5-F1
#
_entry.id   AF-A0A6I7WNE5-F1
#
_cell.length_a   1.000
_cell.length_b   1.000
_cell.length_c   1.000
_cell.angle_alpha   90.00
_cell.angle_beta   90.00
_cell.angle_gamma   90.00
#
_symmetry.space_group_name_H-M   'P 1'
#
loop_
_entity.id
_entity.type
_entity.pdbx_description
1 polymer ?
#
loop_
_entity_poly.entity_id
_entity_poly.type
_entity_poly.pdbx_seq_one_letter_code
_entity_poly.pdbx_strand_id
1 'polypeptide(L)'
;MSLGIGFSCCDQKSTVEVNGALLTKNAGNFDDGNAAANGSLITVGGFDDPFSPLNPSYTDDHERYDLSSFVSFGDTSIVVKTSNASKDDNIFLSTFYVSSLAAVNEDPNPAPEPGILGLLGMGLIGLRFGKKSKK
;
A
#
# COMPACT_ATOMS: atom_id res chain seq x y z
N MET A 1 -3.58 -10.67 6.72
CA MET A 1 -2.98 -9.39 6.31
C MET A 1 -2.65 -8.64 7.58
N SER A 2 -1.52 -7.95 7.67
CA SER A 2 -1.11 -7.23 8.88
C SER A 2 -0.40 -5.92 8.53
N LEU A 3 -0.45 -4.96 9.45
CA LEU A 3 0.16 -3.65 9.33
C LEU A 3 1.01 -3.38 10.58
N GLY A 4 2.24 -2.94 10.36
CA GLY A 4 3.10 -2.34 11.37
C GLY A 4 3.30 -0.88 10.99
N ILE A 5 2.85 0.01 11.86
CA ILE A 5 2.81 1.45 11.57
C ILE A 5 3.87 2.18 12.37
N GLY A 6 4.25 3.35 11.88
CA GLY A 6 5.13 4.25 12.61
C GLY A 6 4.28 5.13 13.53
N PHE A 7 4.60 5.17 14.82
CA PHE A 7 4.28 6.26 15.75
C PHE A 7 2.80 6.54 16.08
N SER A 8 2.46 6.68 17.38
CA SER A 8 1.20 7.35 17.76
C SER A 8 1.06 8.10 19.08
N CYS A 9 2.10 8.58 19.78
CA CYS A 9 1.84 9.43 20.94
C CYS A 9 1.51 10.90 20.62
N CYS A 10 0.62 11.49 21.42
CA CYS A 10 0.70 12.94 21.67
C CYS A 10 0.44 13.75 20.37
N ASP A 11 1.36 14.61 19.93
CA ASP A 11 1.22 15.44 18.71
C ASP A 11 1.80 14.79 17.44
N GLN A 12 2.48 13.66 17.57
CA GLN A 12 3.00 12.89 16.45
C GLN A 12 2.09 11.67 16.31
N LYS A 13 1.34 11.57 15.21
CA LYS A 13 0.40 10.45 15.02
C LYS A 13 0.37 10.04 13.57
N SER A 14 0.33 8.73 13.35
CA SER A 14 -0.05 8.17 12.07
C SER A 14 -1.54 7.83 12.05
N THR A 15 -2.16 8.14 10.93
CA THR A 15 -3.53 7.76 10.61
C THR A 15 -3.51 6.80 9.45
N VAL A 16 -4.27 5.72 9.57
CA VAL A 16 -4.45 4.70 8.53
C VAL A 16 -5.90 4.66 8.11
N GLU A 17 -6.12 4.78 6.81
CA GLU A 17 -7.41 4.54 6.17
C GLU A 17 -7.29 3.36 5.21
N VAL A 18 -8.28 2.47 5.23
CA VAL A 18 -8.39 1.34 4.30
C VAL A 18 -9.68 1.49 3.52
N ASN A 19 -9.58 1.57 2.19
CA ASN A 19 -10.70 1.82 1.29
C ASN A 19 -11.53 3.07 1.69
N GLY A 20 -10.87 4.07 2.28
CA GLY A 20 -11.48 5.33 2.75
C GLY A 20 -12.13 5.26 4.13
N ALA A 21 -12.13 4.10 4.79
CA ALA A 21 -12.60 3.95 6.17
C ALA A 21 -11.41 4.05 7.15
N LEU A 22 -11.59 4.81 8.23
CA LEU A 22 -10.58 4.97 9.27
C LEU A 22 -10.35 3.64 10.00
N LEU A 23 -9.16 3.06 9.83
CA LEU A 23 -8.72 1.88 10.57
C LEU A 23 -8.20 2.29 11.95
N THR A 24 -7.29 3.27 11.99
CA THR A 24 -6.73 3.76 13.24
C THR A 24 -6.18 5.18 13.08
N LYS A 25 -6.23 5.95 14.16
CA LYS A 25 -5.54 7.25 14.33
C LYS A 25 -4.38 7.15 15.33
N ASN A 26 -4.15 5.93 15.80
CA ASN A 26 -3.19 5.55 16.80
C ASN A 26 -2.43 4.30 16.31
N ALA A 27 -1.42 3.91 17.06
CA ALA A 27 -0.42 2.89 16.76
C ALA A 27 0.20 2.50 18.11
N GLY A 28 -0.64 2.07 19.06
CA GLY A 28 -0.32 1.61 20.43
C GLY A 28 0.74 2.34 21.28
N ASN A 29 1.06 3.60 20.95
CA ASN A 29 1.94 4.52 21.68
C ASN A 29 3.46 4.26 21.52
N PHE A 30 4.14 3.74 22.55
CA PHE A 30 5.59 3.41 22.57
C PHE A 30 5.84 2.07 23.29
N ASP A 31 4.83 1.21 23.33
CA ASP A 31 4.85 -0.09 24.01
C ASP A 31 5.97 -1.03 23.55
N ASP A 32 6.32 -1.00 22.26
CA ASP A 32 7.46 -1.72 21.67
C ASP A 32 8.81 -0.99 21.82
N GLY A 33 8.80 0.17 22.48
CA GLY A 33 9.93 1.07 22.66
C GLY A 33 10.32 1.25 24.13
N ASN A 34 11.56 1.70 24.37
CA ASN A 34 12.02 1.96 25.74
C ASN A 34 11.69 3.38 26.23
N ALA A 35 11.44 4.32 25.32
CA ALA A 35 11.08 5.70 25.62
C ALA A 35 10.34 6.34 24.44
N ALA A 36 9.56 7.39 24.70
CA ALA A 36 8.97 8.24 23.65
C ALA A 36 10.07 9.08 22.95
N ALA A 37 10.88 8.45 22.10
CA ALA A 37 12.03 9.04 21.41
C ALA A 37 12.23 8.41 20.02
N ASN A 38 13.01 9.09 19.16
CA ASN A 38 13.35 8.59 17.83
C ASN A 38 13.95 7.17 17.90
N GLY A 39 13.43 6.27 17.07
CA GLY A 39 13.85 4.87 16.99
C GLY A 39 13.09 3.89 17.92
N SER A 40 12.28 4.38 18.86
CA SER A 40 11.35 3.59 19.68
C SER A 40 9.91 3.64 19.13
N LEU A 41 9.79 3.77 17.80
CA LEU A 41 8.62 4.34 17.12
C LEU A 41 7.96 3.38 16.12
N ILE A 42 8.35 2.12 16.16
CA ILE A 42 7.76 1.03 15.39
C ILE A 42 6.86 0.28 16.34
N THR A 43 5.64 0.03 15.88
CA THR A 43 4.57 -0.55 16.68
C THR A 43 3.92 -1.65 15.85
N VAL A 44 4.06 -2.88 16.31
CA VAL A 44 3.60 -4.09 15.61
C VAL A 44 3.10 -5.11 16.61
N GLY A 45 1.79 -5.35 16.58
CA GLY A 45 1.18 -6.37 17.43
C GLY A 45 1.74 -7.76 17.17
N GLY A 46 1.89 -8.52 18.25
CA GLY A 46 2.25 -9.93 18.22
C GLY A 46 1.23 -10.78 17.46
N PHE A 47 1.64 -11.99 17.09
CA PHE A 47 0.74 -12.89 16.35
C PHE A 47 -0.38 -13.45 17.25
N ASP A 48 -0.13 -13.55 18.54
CA ASP A 48 -1.03 -14.05 19.58
C ASP A 48 -1.88 -12.95 20.24
N ASP A 49 -1.65 -11.68 19.91
CA ASP A 49 -2.47 -10.57 20.38
C ASP A 49 -3.89 -10.62 19.78
N PRO A 50 -4.91 -10.14 20.51
CA PRO A 50 -6.22 -9.90 19.92
C PRO A 50 -6.11 -8.85 18.79
N PHE A 51 -7.03 -8.90 17.82
CA PHE A 51 -7.09 -7.84 16.82
C PHE A 51 -7.56 -6.52 17.44
N SER A 52 -6.93 -5.41 17.05
CA SER A 52 -7.41 -4.07 17.39
C SER A 52 -8.81 -3.84 16.78
N PRO A 53 -9.76 -3.25 17.52
CA PRO A 53 -11.01 -2.78 16.94
C PRO A 53 -10.76 -1.62 15.98
N LEU A 54 -11.77 -1.24 15.19
CA LEU A 54 -11.68 -0.06 14.32
C LEU A 54 -11.61 1.22 15.16
N ASN A 55 -10.65 2.09 14.81
CA ASN A 55 -10.37 3.35 15.48
C ASN A 55 -10.20 3.18 17.01
N PRO A 56 -9.24 2.34 17.44
CA PRO A 56 -9.08 1.96 18.83
C PRO A 56 -8.62 3.14 19.70
N SER A 57 -8.95 3.08 20.99
CA SER A 57 -8.26 3.89 22.00
C SER A 57 -6.84 3.34 22.19
N TYR A 58 -5.91 4.08 22.82
CA TYR A 58 -4.57 3.51 23.09
C TYR A 58 -4.61 2.23 23.93
N THR A 59 -5.58 2.10 24.84
CA THR A 59 -5.69 0.94 25.71
C THR A 59 -6.22 -0.30 24.98
N ASP A 60 -7.00 -0.09 23.93
CA ASP A 60 -7.59 -1.16 23.12
C ASP A 60 -6.83 -1.39 21.81
N ASP A 61 -5.74 -0.65 21.58
CA ASP A 61 -4.92 -0.80 20.38
C ASP A 61 -3.85 -1.86 20.66
N HIS A 62 -4.08 -3.05 20.13
CA HIS A 62 -3.17 -4.19 20.19
C HIS A 62 -2.23 -4.23 19.00
N GLU A 63 -2.24 -3.20 18.15
CA GLU A 63 -1.35 -3.02 17.00
C GLU A 63 -1.39 -4.16 15.98
N ARG A 64 -2.39 -5.03 16.11
CA ARG A 64 -2.68 -6.15 15.25
C ARG A 64 -3.96 -5.84 14.49
N TYR A 65 -3.82 -5.35 13.27
CA TYR A 65 -4.96 -4.90 12.47
C TYR A 65 -5.43 -5.98 11.47
N ASP A 66 -6.74 -6.25 11.44
CA ASP A 66 -7.33 -7.16 10.45
C ASP A 66 -7.84 -6.42 9.20
N LEU A 67 -6.99 -6.34 8.17
CA LEU A 67 -7.37 -5.74 6.89
C LEU A 67 -8.30 -6.64 6.05
N SER A 68 -8.49 -7.91 6.41
CA SER A 68 -9.33 -8.81 5.60
C SER A 68 -10.79 -8.40 5.61
N SER A 69 -11.24 -7.75 6.69
CA SER A 69 -12.59 -7.18 6.83
C SER A 69 -12.91 -6.07 5.82
N PHE A 70 -11.89 -5.49 5.17
CA PHE A 70 -12.05 -4.43 4.17
C PHE A 70 -12.07 -4.96 2.73
N VAL A 71 -11.90 -6.26 2.54
CA VAL A 71 -11.85 -6.90 1.21
C VAL A 71 -13.02 -7.86 1.09
N SER A 72 -13.83 -7.68 0.06
CA SER A 72 -14.95 -8.53 -0.30
C SER A 72 -14.62 -9.41 -1.50
N PHE A 73 -15.40 -10.48 -1.68
CA PHE A 73 -15.29 -11.32 -2.87
C PHE A 73 -15.55 -10.50 -4.14
N GLY A 74 -14.61 -10.54 -5.07
CA GLY A 74 -14.68 -9.79 -6.33
C GLY A 74 -13.90 -8.47 -6.32
N ASP A 75 -13.42 -8.00 -5.17
CA ASP A 75 -12.56 -6.83 -5.12
C ASP A 75 -11.24 -7.09 -5.86
N THR A 76 -10.83 -6.14 -6.69
CA THR A 76 -9.59 -6.19 -7.47
C THR A 76 -8.51 -5.27 -6.93
N SER A 77 -8.83 -4.46 -5.92
CA SER A 77 -7.89 -3.54 -5.30
C SER A 77 -8.22 -3.33 -3.82
N ILE A 78 -7.20 -3.03 -3.03
CA ILE A 78 -7.30 -2.51 -1.66
C ILE A 78 -6.41 -1.27 -1.59
N VAL A 79 -6.95 -0.18 -1.07
CA VAL A 79 -6.22 1.08 -0.94
C VAL A 79 -5.96 1.34 0.53
N VAL A 80 -4.70 1.24 0.94
CA VAL A 80 -4.25 1.61 2.29
C VAL A 80 -3.55 2.96 2.20
N LYS A 81 -4.12 3.97 2.86
CA LYS A 81 -3.53 5.31 2.96
C LYS A 81 -3.00 5.50 4.36
N THR A 82 -1.74 5.90 4.44
CA THR A 82 -1.11 6.25 5.71
C THR A 82 -0.65 7.69 5.66
N SER A 83 -0.86 8.42 6.75
CA SER A 83 -0.45 9.82 6.85
C SER A 83 -0.03 10.16 8.26
N ASN A 84 1.00 10.98 8.39
CA ASN A 84 1.43 11.59 9.63
C ASN A 84 1.87 13.04 9.39
N ALA A 85 2.04 13.80 10.47
CA ALA A 85 2.33 15.23 10.40
C ALA A 85 3.72 15.54 9.81
N SER A 86 4.71 14.68 10.04
CA SER A 86 6.08 14.83 9.55
C SER A 86 6.23 14.46 8.07
N LYS A 87 5.28 13.69 7.51
CA LYS A 87 5.27 13.19 6.13
C LYS A 87 6.45 12.28 5.78
N ASP A 88 7.13 11.75 6.79
CA ASP A 88 8.17 10.72 6.71
C ASP A 88 7.73 9.49 7.51
N ASP A 89 8.30 8.31 7.26
CA ASP A 89 8.20 7.11 8.14
C ASP A 89 6.78 6.72 8.61
N ASN A 90 5.89 6.37 7.67
CA ASN A 90 4.49 6.04 7.97
C ASN A 90 4.22 4.54 8.20
N ILE A 91 4.90 3.66 7.45
CA ILE A 91 4.69 2.22 7.48
C ILE A 91 6.04 1.54 7.72
N PHE A 92 6.12 0.74 8.77
CA PHE A 92 7.25 -0.16 9.00
C PHE A 92 7.03 -1.50 8.29
N LEU A 93 5.82 -2.03 8.35
CA LEU A 93 5.46 -3.33 7.80
C LEU A 93 4.07 -3.28 7.17
N SER A 94 3.93 -3.87 5.99
CA SER A 94 2.61 -4.16 5.40
C SER A 94 2.64 -5.52 4.74
N THR A 95 1.76 -6.42 5.16
CA THR A 95 1.72 -7.80 4.68
C THR A 95 0.37 -8.11 4.06
N PHE A 96 0.39 -8.45 2.78
CA PHE A 96 -0.77 -8.91 2.03
C PHE A 96 -0.54 -10.35 1.59
N TYR A 97 -1.54 -11.19 1.82
CA TYR A 97 -1.59 -12.50 1.20
C TYR A 97 -2.49 -12.40 -0.02
N VAL A 98 -1.93 -12.60 -1.20
CA VAL A 98 -2.67 -12.56 -2.47
C VAL A 98 -2.50 -13.89 -3.18
N SER A 99 -3.61 -14.54 -3.52
CA SER A 99 -3.63 -15.84 -4.19
C SER A 99 -3.56 -15.75 -5.73
N SER A 100 -3.43 -14.54 -6.28
CA SER A 100 -3.42 -14.23 -7.71
C SER A 100 -2.32 -13.21 -8.04
N LEU A 101 -2.16 -12.88 -9.32
CA LEU A 101 -1.30 -11.78 -9.78
C LEU A 101 -1.73 -10.46 -9.14
N ALA A 102 -0.78 -9.74 -8.57
CA ALA A 102 -0.97 -8.42 -7.97
C ALA A 102 0.21 -7.50 -8.29
N ALA A 103 -0.07 -6.21 -8.27
CA ALA A 103 0.91 -5.14 -8.41
C ALA A 103 0.70 -4.10 -7.32
N VAL A 104 1.78 -3.42 -6.94
CA VAL A 104 1.77 -2.35 -5.93
C VAL A 104 1.94 -1.03 -6.66
N ASN A 105 0.95 -0.14 -6.55
CA ASN A 105 0.91 1.16 -7.23
C ASN A 105 0.96 1.11 -8.77
N GLU A 106 0.68 -0.05 -9.37
CA GLU A 106 0.67 -0.24 -10.82
C GLU A 106 -0.52 -1.13 -11.23
N ASP A 107 -0.81 -1.16 -12.52
CA ASP A 107 -1.76 -2.11 -13.09
C ASP A 107 -1.12 -3.51 -13.08
N PRO A 108 -1.71 -4.54 -12.44
CA PRO A 108 -1.21 -5.91 -12.48
C PRO A 108 -1.29 -6.54 -13.87
N ASN A 109 -2.04 -5.94 -14.81
CA ASN A 109 -2.14 -6.34 -16.20
C ASN A 109 -2.00 -5.12 -17.12
N PRO A 110 -0.81 -4.50 -17.19
CA PRO A 110 -0.63 -3.30 -17.98
C PRO A 110 -0.97 -3.60 -19.44
N ALA A 111 -1.77 -2.74 -20.06
CA ALA A 111 -2.04 -2.85 -21.49
C ALA A 111 -0.70 -2.92 -22.25
N PRO A 112 -0.54 -3.82 -23.24
CA PRO A 112 0.69 -3.89 -24.03
C PRO A 112 0.99 -2.50 -24.58
N GLU A 113 2.23 -2.03 -24.44
CA GLU A 113 2.59 -0.71 -25.00
C GLU A 113 2.17 -0.66 -26.46
N PRO A 114 1.52 0.43 -26.91
CA PRO A 114 1.17 0.58 -28.31
C PRO A 114 2.44 0.39 -29.13
N GLY A 115 2.46 -0.63 -30.00
CA GLY A 115 3.60 -0.94 -30.87
C GLY A 115 3.87 0.12 -31.94
N ILE A 116 3.57 1.39 -31.64
CA ILE A 116 3.73 2.57 -32.49
C ILE A 116 5.12 2.60 -33.10
N LEU A 117 6.18 2.26 -32.35
CA LEU A 117 7.54 2.19 -32.91
C LEU A 117 7.69 1.10 -33.98
N GLY A 118 7.09 -0.07 -33.75
CA GLY A 118 7.05 -1.16 -34.73
C GLY A 118 6.19 -0.82 -35.95
N LEU A 119 5.03 -0.20 -35.75
CA LEU A 119 4.14 0.30 -36.80
C LEU A 119 4.79 1.41 -37.64
N LEU A 120 5.48 2.36 -36.99
CA LEU A 120 6.22 3.43 -37.67
C LEU A 120 7.39 2.85 -38.47
N GLY A 121 8.13 1.90 -37.89
CA GLY A 121 9.22 1.18 -38.55
C GLY A 121 8.73 0.41 -39.78
N MET A 122 7.65 -0.35 -39.66
CA MET A 122 7.03 -1.09 -40.76
C MET A 122 6.47 -0.16 -41.84
N GLY A 123 5.86 0.96 -41.44
CA GLY A 123 5.38 2.00 -42.37
C GLY A 123 6.52 2.62 -43.19
N LEU A 124 7.63 2.97 -42.54
CA LEU A 124 8.82 3.50 -43.22
C LEU A 124 9.47 2.48 -44.16
N ILE A 125 9.46 1.19 -43.80
CA ILE A 125 9.91 0.09 -44.66
C ILE A 125 8.99 -0.04 -45.89
N GLY A 126 7.67 -0.03 -45.68
CA GLY A 126 6.68 -0.06 -46.76
C GLY A 126 6.82 1.10 -47.75
N LEU A 127 7.08 2.31 -47.25
CA LEU A 127 7.36 3.51 -48.08
C LEU A 127 8.64 3.37 -48.93
N ARG A 128 9.67 2.67 -48.43
CA ARG A 128 10.91 2.39 -49.18
C ARG A 128 10.69 1.38 -50.30
N PHE A 129 9.88 0.35 -50.08
CA PHE A 129 9.59 -0.66 -51.10
C PHE A 129 8.51 -0.21 -52.11
N GLY A 130 7.53 0.59 -51.69
CA GLY A 130 6.51 1.16 -52.58
C GLY A 130 7.07 2.12 -53.64
N LYS A 131 8.20 2.80 -53.37
CA LYS A 131 8.89 3.66 -54.35
C LYS A 131 9.63 2.89 -55.45
N LYS A 132 10.00 1.61 -55.23
CA LYS A 132 10.73 0.80 -56.22
C LYS A 132 9.83 0.15 -57.29
N SER A 133 8.51 0.10 -57.06
CA SER A 133 7.58 -0.60 -57.96
C SER A 133 6.96 0.29 -59.06
N LYS A 134 7.30 1.59 -59.14
CA LYS A 134 6.90 2.47 -60.24
C LYS A 134 8.08 2.63 -61.22
N LYS A 135 8.24 1.68 -62.14
CA LYS A 135 9.01 1.82 -63.38
C LYS A 135 8.28 1.07 -64.49
#